data_AF-A0A1Z5H520-F1
#
_entry.id   AF-A0A1Z5H520-F1
#
_cell.length_a   1.000
_cell.length_b   1.000
_cell.length_c   1.000
_cell.angle_alpha   90.00
_cell.angle_beta   90.00
_cell.angle_gamma   90.00
#
_symmetry.space_group_name_H-M   'P 1'
#
loop_
_entity.id
_entity.type
_entity.pdbx_description
1 polymer ?
#
loop_
_entity_poly.entity_id
_entity_poly.type
_entity_poly.pdbx_seq_one_letter_code
_entity_poly.pdbx_strand_id
1 'polypeptide(L)'
;MKKWVKILIGILTTIVVLFIAAIMAGYIALRTQGWHIGTPREIQGTYQQKLPKNSPLGFGGVIKIRPYSTESASSGMPVIKASDMLWRKVGTDAYLVRGWGKASGMYQGGETRVVYYKYGNAIYAQSYKDYKVQMYSDPYYRTKKLVFKQ
;
A
#
# COMPACT_ATOMS: atom_id res chain seq x y z
N MET A 1 -17.93 -22.35 48.34
CA MET A 1 -16.81 -22.25 47.37
C MET A 1 -15.48 -22.20 48.14
N LYS A 2 -14.57 -23.16 47.93
CA LYS A 2 -13.32 -23.29 48.72
C LYS A 2 -12.39 -22.08 48.46
N LYS A 3 -11.67 -21.57 49.48
CA LYS A 3 -10.76 -20.41 49.37
C LYS A 3 -9.80 -20.51 48.17
N TRP A 4 -9.27 -21.70 47.90
CA TRP A 4 -8.38 -22.02 46.79
C TRP A 4 -8.98 -21.76 45.40
N VAL A 5 -10.30 -21.97 45.25
CA VAL A 5 -11.01 -21.70 43.98
C VAL A 5 -11.12 -20.19 43.72
N LYS A 6 -11.30 -19.37 44.76
CA LYS A 6 -11.32 -17.90 44.63
C LYS A 6 -9.96 -17.34 44.21
N ILE A 7 -8.87 -17.91 44.74
CA ILE A 7 -7.49 -17.53 44.39
C ILE A 7 -7.20 -17.89 42.93
N LEU A 8 -7.56 -19.11 42.50
CA LEU A 8 -7.39 -19.55 41.11
C LEU A 8 -8.17 -18.66 40.12
N ILE A 9 -9.42 -18.32 40.43
CA ILE A 9 -10.24 -17.42 39.60
C ILE A 9 -9.58 -16.04 39.51
N GLY A 10 -9.09 -15.48 40.62
CA GLY A 10 -8.40 -14.19 40.64
C GLY A 10 -7.11 -14.17 39.79
N ILE A 11 -6.34 -15.26 39.82
CA ILE A 11 -5.15 -15.39 38.96
C ILE A 11 -5.57 -15.46 37.49
N LEU A 12 -6.58 -16.27 37.16
CA LEU A 12 -7.04 -16.43 35.78
C LEU A 12 -7.59 -15.12 35.21
N THR A 13 -8.40 -14.38 35.97
CA THR A 13 -8.92 -13.08 35.53
C THR A 13 -7.79 -12.08 35.30
N THR A 14 -6.78 -12.07 36.15
CA THR A 14 -5.61 -11.20 35.98
C THR A 14 -4.85 -11.53 34.70
N ILE A 15 -4.63 -12.81 34.41
CA ILE A 15 -3.96 -13.26 33.17
C ILE A 15 -4.77 -12.83 31.93
N VAL A 16 -6.08 -13.03 31.94
CA VAL A 16 -6.95 -12.65 30.81
C VAL A 16 -6.93 -11.14 30.57
N VAL A 17 -6.98 -10.33 31.63
CA VAL A 17 -6.91 -8.86 31.51
C VAL A 17 -5.57 -8.41 30.93
N LEU A 18 -4.46 -8.98 31.40
CA LEU A 18 -3.13 -8.67 30.88
C LEU A 18 -2.98 -9.07 29.41
N PHE A 19 -3.55 -10.21 29.02
CA PHE A 19 -3.50 -10.68 27.63
C PHE A 19 -4.28 -9.75 26.68
N ILE A 20 -5.48 -9.32 27.08
CA ILE A 20 -6.27 -8.34 26.32
C ILE A 20 -5.54 -7.00 26.22
N ALA A 21 -4.93 -6.53 27.31
CA ALA A 21 -4.16 -5.28 27.31
C ALA A 21 -2.96 -5.34 26.35
N ALA A 22 -2.25 -6.48 26.29
CA ALA A 22 -1.15 -6.68 25.36
C ALA A 22 -1.60 -6.66 23.89
N ILE A 23 -2.73 -7.30 23.56
CA ILE A 23 -3.32 -7.26 22.21
C ILE A 23 -3.70 -5.82 21.82
N MET A 24 -4.34 -5.08 22.74
CA MET A 24 -4.75 -3.69 22.51
C MET A 24 -3.55 -2.75 22.33
N ALA A 25 -2.50 -2.90 23.14
CA ALA A 25 -1.26 -2.13 23.00
C ALA A 25 -0.59 -2.40 21.65
N GLY A 26 -0.52 -3.65 21.20
CA GLY A 26 -0.01 -4.01 19.88
C GLY A 26 -0.82 -3.39 18.74
N TYR A 27 -2.15 -3.38 18.85
CA TYR A 27 -3.04 -2.76 17.87
C TYR A 27 -2.86 -1.24 17.75
N ILE A 28 -2.71 -0.55 18.90
CA ILE A 28 -2.48 0.90 18.94
C ILE A 28 -1.10 1.23 18.33
N ALA A 29 -0.05 0.52 18.71
CA ALA A 29 1.30 0.72 18.17
C ALA A 29 1.35 0.59 16.63
N LEU A 30 0.62 -0.39 16.08
CA LEU A 30 0.49 -0.59 14.64
C LEU A 30 -0.26 0.55 13.95
N ARG A 31 -1.32 1.10 14.56
CA ARG A 31 -2.03 2.28 14.02
C ARG A 31 -1.22 3.57 14.14
N THR A 32 -0.39 3.73 15.16
CA THR A 32 0.42 4.94 15.37
C THR A 32 1.56 5.13 14.39
N GLN A 33 1.91 4.11 13.58
CA GLN A 33 2.90 4.30 12.50
C GLN A 33 2.40 5.26 11.41
N GLY A 34 1.13 5.68 11.46
CA GLY A 34 0.59 6.66 10.52
C GLY A 34 0.50 6.11 9.10
N TRP A 35 0.64 4.81 8.88
CA TRP A 35 0.49 4.12 7.59
C TRP A 35 -0.49 2.95 7.73
N HIS A 36 -1.23 2.64 6.65
CA HIS A 36 -2.05 1.43 6.62
C HIS A 36 -1.19 0.18 6.87
N ILE A 37 -1.74 -0.75 7.65
CA ILE A 37 -1.15 -2.05 7.94
C ILE A 37 -0.82 -2.74 6.60
N GLY A 38 0.42 -3.21 6.48
CA GLY A 38 0.92 -3.88 5.28
C GLY A 38 1.53 -2.97 4.22
N THR A 39 1.49 -1.64 4.36
CA THR A 39 2.17 -0.73 3.42
C THR A 39 3.68 -0.93 3.52
N PRO A 40 4.37 -1.40 2.47
CA PRO A 40 5.81 -1.67 2.53
C PRO A 40 6.60 -0.37 2.66
N ARG A 41 7.47 -0.27 3.68
CA ARG A 41 8.27 0.95 3.93
C ARG A 41 9.11 1.37 2.73
N GLU A 42 9.65 0.41 2.00
CA GLU A 42 10.51 0.67 0.84
C GLU A 42 9.82 1.43 -0.29
N ILE A 43 8.50 1.32 -0.44
CA ILE A 43 7.76 1.99 -1.54
C ILE A 43 7.03 3.26 -1.10
N GLN A 44 7.02 3.58 0.20
CA GLN A 44 6.41 4.79 0.73
C GLN A 44 7.05 6.05 0.12
N GLY A 45 6.23 7.02 -0.27
CA GLY A 45 6.74 8.30 -0.78
C GLY A 45 6.06 8.82 -2.04
N THR A 46 6.67 9.85 -2.61
CA THR A 46 6.25 10.48 -3.87
C THR A 46 7.31 10.22 -4.92
N TYR A 47 6.87 9.85 -6.12
CA TYR A 47 7.72 9.57 -7.26
C TYR A 47 7.19 10.33 -8.45
N GLN A 48 8.08 11.03 -9.15
CA GLN A 48 7.73 11.83 -10.30
C GLN A 48 8.62 11.46 -11.48
N GLN A 49 8.00 11.31 -12.64
CA GLN A 49 8.73 11.11 -13.88
C GLN A 49 9.38 12.44 -14.29
N LYS A 50 10.68 12.39 -14.60
CA LYS A 50 11.37 13.54 -15.21
C LYS A 50 10.92 13.70 -16.65
N LEU A 51 10.58 14.94 -17.02
CA LEU A 51 10.26 15.29 -18.39
C LEU A 51 11.53 15.65 -19.19
N PRO A 52 11.53 15.41 -20.51
CA PRO A 52 12.50 16.04 -21.41
C PRO A 52 12.42 17.57 -21.35
N LYS A 53 13.54 18.25 -21.64
CA LYS A 53 13.69 19.71 -21.55
C LYS A 53 12.60 20.50 -22.31
N ASN A 54 12.10 19.96 -23.42
CA ASN A 54 11.10 20.61 -24.29
C ASN A 54 9.77 19.86 -24.31
N SER A 55 9.41 19.18 -23.21
CA SER A 55 8.14 18.47 -23.10
C SER A 55 6.97 19.45 -23.14
N PRO A 56 5.90 19.18 -23.93
CA PRO A 56 4.69 19.99 -23.91
C PRO A 56 3.84 19.78 -22.65
N LEU A 57 4.14 18.74 -21.85
CA LEU A 57 3.47 18.48 -20.58
C LEU A 57 3.97 19.43 -19.48
N GLY A 58 3.05 19.95 -18.65
CA GLY A 58 3.42 20.82 -17.52
C GLY A 58 4.15 20.08 -16.39
N PHE A 59 3.90 18.78 -16.23
CA PHE A 59 4.63 17.92 -15.30
C PHE A 59 4.60 16.46 -15.76
N GLY A 60 5.67 15.70 -15.46
CA GLY A 60 5.70 14.26 -15.70
C GLY A 60 4.83 13.53 -14.71
N GLY A 61 4.35 12.33 -15.06
CA GLY A 61 3.43 11.60 -14.21
C GLY A 61 3.95 11.43 -12.77
N VAL A 62 3.03 11.39 -11.82
CA VAL A 62 3.32 11.35 -10.38
C VAL A 62 2.58 10.18 -9.74
N ILE A 63 3.29 9.40 -8.93
CA ILE A 63 2.73 8.39 -8.05
C ILE A 63 3.04 8.79 -6.61
N LYS A 64 2.01 8.83 -5.75
CA LYS A 64 2.17 9.04 -4.30
C LYS A 64 1.60 7.86 -3.57
N ILE A 65 2.45 7.15 -2.82
CA ILE A 65 2.02 6.15 -1.85
C ILE A 65 2.00 6.87 -0.51
N ARG A 66 0.80 7.15 0.01
CA ARG A 66 0.55 7.86 1.26
C ARG A 66 0.08 6.88 2.34
N PRO A 67 0.15 7.30 3.62
CA PRO A 67 -0.46 6.62 4.75
C PRO A 67 -1.73 5.81 4.47
N TYR A 68 -2.74 6.46 3.90
CA TYR A 68 -4.09 5.93 3.78
C TYR A 68 -4.62 5.91 2.34
N SER A 69 -3.75 6.19 1.36
CA SER A 69 -4.16 6.25 -0.03
C SER A 69 -3.00 6.13 -1.02
N THR A 70 -3.31 5.74 -2.25
CA THR A 70 -2.42 5.95 -3.40
C THR A 70 -3.00 7.02 -4.31
N GLU A 71 -2.16 7.91 -4.82
CA GLU A 71 -2.53 8.93 -5.81
C GLU A 71 -1.71 8.75 -7.08
N SER A 72 -2.37 8.85 -8.24
CA SER A 72 -1.74 8.91 -9.55
C SER A 72 -2.18 10.18 -10.27
N ALA A 73 -1.25 10.95 -10.79
CA ALA A 73 -1.53 12.19 -11.51
C ALA A 73 -0.69 12.28 -12.79
N SER A 74 -1.28 12.86 -13.83
CA SER A 74 -0.62 13.16 -15.10
C SER A 74 -1.06 14.55 -15.56
N SER A 75 -0.19 15.26 -16.27
CA SER A 75 -0.50 16.59 -16.80
C SER A 75 -1.77 16.54 -17.67
N GLY A 76 -2.74 17.41 -17.38
CA GLY A 76 -4.02 17.48 -18.09
C GLY A 76 -5.05 16.41 -17.69
N MET A 77 -4.78 15.58 -16.69
CA MET A 77 -5.71 14.55 -16.19
C MET A 77 -6.12 14.81 -14.73
N PRO A 78 -7.34 14.40 -14.32
CA PRO A 78 -7.72 14.41 -12.92
C PRO A 78 -6.81 13.48 -12.11
N VAL A 79 -6.56 13.86 -10.86
CA VAL A 79 -5.82 13.00 -9.92
C VAL A 79 -6.69 11.82 -9.54
N ILE A 80 -6.18 10.61 -9.76
CA ILE A 80 -6.85 9.38 -9.35
C ILE A 80 -6.36 9.04 -7.95
N LYS A 81 -7.26 9.03 -6.98
CA LYS A 81 -7.00 8.67 -5.58
C LYS A 81 -7.75 7.41 -5.21
N ALA A 82 -7.05 6.43 -4.65
CA ALA A 82 -7.64 5.23 -4.07
C ALA A 82 -7.38 5.18 -2.56
N SER A 83 -8.42 4.91 -1.77
CA SER A 83 -8.38 4.70 -0.31
C SER A 83 -8.64 3.24 0.04
N ASP A 84 -8.69 2.94 1.35
CA ASP A 84 -9.05 1.62 1.89
C ASP A 84 -8.14 0.52 1.35
N MET A 85 -6.84 0.81 1.43
CA MET A 85 -5.81 0.01 0.78
C MET A 85 -5.53 -1.28 1.54
N LEU A 86 -5.54 -2.39 0.81
CA LEU A 86 -5.09 -3.70 1.28
C LEU A 86 -3.85 -4.10 0.49
N TRP A 87 -2.73 -4.27 1.20
CA TRP A 87 -1.44 -4.61 0.62
C TRP A 87 -1.15 -6.10 0.75
N ARG A 88 -0.62 -6.69 -0.31
CA ARG A 88 -0.16 -8.08 -0.34
C ARG A 88 1.12 -8.18 -1.16
N LYS A 89 2.15 -8.82 -0.61
CA LYS A 89 3.36 -9.17 -1.36
C LYS A 89 3.05 -10.28 -2.37
N VAL A 90 3.43 -10.09 -3.64
CA VAL A 90 3.15 -11.00 -4.76
C VAL A 90 4.40 -11.44 -5.54
N GLY A 91 5.56 -10.88 -5.19
CA GLY A 91 6.88 -11.26 -5.71
C GLY A 91 7.97 -10.72 -4.79
N THR A 92 9.24 -10.91 -5.16
CA THR A 92 10.38 -10.49 -4.34
C THR A 92 10.34 -9.00 -4.00
N ASP A 93 10.09 -8.16 -5.00
CA ASP A 93 10.06 -6.69 -4.89
C ASP A 93 8.71 -6.11 -5.33
N ALA A 94 7.65 -6.95 -5.41
CA ALA A 94 6.35 -6.60 -5.98
C ALA A 94 5.21 -6.74 -4.96
N TYR A 95 4.38 -5.70 -4.90
CA TYR A 95 3.29 -5.56 -3.95
C TYR A 95 2.00 -5.22 -4.68
N LEU A 96 1.01 -6.10 -4.55
CA LEU A 96 -0.36 -5.83 -4.96
C LEU A 96 -1.02 -4.93 -3.92
N VAL A 97 -1.54 -3.79 -4.37
CA VAL A 97 -2.53 -3.02 -3.62
C VAL A 97 -3.90 -3.25 -4.22
N ARG A 98 -4.87 -3.46 -3.35
CA ARG A 98 -6.29 -3.34 -3.66
C ARG A 98 -6.82 -2.11 -2.94
N GLY A 99 -7.56 -1.24 -3.62
CA GLY A 99 -8.16 -0.07 -3.01
C GLY A 99 -9.43 0.36 -3.74
N TRP A 100 -10.07 1.42 -3.26
CA TRP A 100 -11.29 1.97 -3.84
C TRP A 100 -11.11 3.43 -4.21
N GLY A 101 -11.33 3.74 -5.49
CA GLY A 101 -11.30 5.09 -6.00
C GLY A 101 -12.70 5.70 -6.05
N LYS A 102 -12.79 6.99 -5.75
CA LYS A 102 -13.99 7.79 -6.04
C LYS A 102 -13.96 8.29 -7.47
N ALA A 103 -15.12 8.37 -8.12
CA ALA A 103 -15.22 8.94 -9.45
C ALA A 103 -14.70 10.38 -9.47
N SER A 104 -13.95 10.75 -10.50
CA SER A 104 -13.39 12.10 -10.66
C SER A 104 -13.05 12.37 -12.13
N GLY A 105 -13.73 13.35 -12.72
CA GLY A 105 -13.61 13.64 -14.16
C GLY A 105 -13.94 12.41 -14.99
N MET A 106 -12.98 11.96 -15.81
CA MET A 106 -13.10 10.76 -16.65
C MET A 106 -12.89 9.44 -15.89
N TYR A 107 -12.41 9.48 -14.64
CA TYR A 107 -12.24 8.28 -13.84
C TYR A 107 -13.57 7.87 -13.21
N GLN A 108 -14.04 6.66 -13.53
CA GLN A 108 -15.36 6.16 -13.08
C GLN A 108 -15.39 5.71 -11.60
N GLY A 109 -14.24 5.65 -10.93
CA GLY A 109 -14.14 5.12 -9.58
C GLY A 109 -14.22 3.59 -9.53
N GLY A 110 -14.48 3.07 -8.33
CA GLY A 110 -14.62 1.63 -8.08
C GLY A 110 -13.33 0.97 -7.57
N GLU A 111 -13.33 -0.36 -7.57
CA GLU A 111 -12.19 -1.15 -7.10
C GLU A 111 -11.00 -1.01 -8.07
N THR A 112 -9.82 -0.72 -7.51
CA THR A 112 -8.55 -0.72 -8.24
C THR A 112 -7.62 -1.79 -7.71
N ARG A 113 -6.88 -2.43 -8.62
CA ARG A 113 -5.86 -3.44 -8.31
C ARG A 113 -4.58 -3.11 -9.07
N VAL A 114 -3.60 -2.59 -8.34
CA VAL A 114 -2.33 -2.13 -8.90
C VAL A 114 -1.20 -2.89 -8.25
N VAL A 115 -0.24 -3.34 -9.05
CA VAL A 115 1.01 -3.88 -8.54
C VAL A 115 2.06 -2.78 -8.61
N TYR A 116 2.68 -2.51 -7.47
CA TYR A 116 3.84 -1.63 -7.36
C TYR A 116 5.10 -2.46 -7.16
N TYR A 117 6.17 -2.09 -7.84
CA TYR A 117 7.49 -2.62 -7.55
C TYR A 117 8.54 -1.51 -7.61
N LYS A 118 9.55 -1.62 -6.76
CA LYS A 118 10.65 -0.64 -6.67
C LYS A 118 11.89 -1.20 -7.31
N TYR A 119 12.58 -0.37 -8.09
CA TYR A 119 13.88 -0.69 -8.65
C TYR A 119 14.79 0.54 -8.53
N GLY A 120 15.80 0.43 -7.66
CA GLY A 120 16.62 1.59 -7.25
C GLY A 120 15.74 2.69 -6.64
N ASN A 121 15.91 3.93 -7.13
CA ASN A 121 15.11 5.08 -6.69
C ASN A 121 13.82 5.27 -7.51
N ALA A 122 13.44 4.27 -8.30
CA ALA A 122 12.25 4.34 -9.12
C ALA A 122 11.15 3.39 -8.64
N ILE A 123 9.90 3.84 -8.73
CA ILE A 123 8.73 2.99 -8.60
C ILE A 123 8.10 2.77 -9.97
N TYR A 124 7.51 1.58 -10.11
CA TYR A 124 6.80 1.13 -11.28
C TYR A 124 5.41 0.71 -10.84
N ALA A 125 4.41 0.94 -11.69
CA ALA A 125 3.03 0.61 -11.42
C ALA A 125 2.38 0.00 -12.66
N GLN A 126 1.61 -1.07 -12.46
CA GLN A 126 0.84 -1.71 -13.52
C GLN A 126 -0.44 -2.35 -12.97
N SER A 127 -1.41 -2.63 -13.85
CA SER A 127 -2.60 -3.35 -13.42
C SER A 127 -2.24 -4.78 -12.99
N TYR A 128 -2.98 -5.32 -12.03
CA TYR A 128 -2.76 -6.71 -11.59
C TYR A 128 -3.03 -7.74 -12.71
N LYS A 129 -3.89 -7.41 -13.68
CA LYS A 129 -4.12 -8.25 -14.86
C LYS A 129 -2.84 -8.35 -15.70
N ASP A 130 -2.22 -7.22 -16.01
CA ASP A 130 -0.99 -7.16 -16.81
C ASP A 130 0.18 -7.82 -16.09
N TYR A 131 0.27 -7.64 -14.76
CA TYR A 131 1.28 -8.31 -13.94
C TYR A 131 1.19 -9.83 -14.04
N LYS A 132 -0.01 -10.41 -13.94
CA LYS A 132 -0.18 -11.86 -14.06
C LYS A 132 0.26 -12.37 -15.42
N VAL A 133 -0.18 -11.72 -16.51
CA VAL A 133 0.22 -12.12 -17.88
C VAL A 133 1.74 -12.11 -18.03
N GLN A 134 2.41 -11.07 -17.54
CA GLN A 134 3.87 -10.92 -17.66
C GLN A 134 4.65 -11.91 -16.78
N MET A 135 4.20 -12.15 -15.55
CA MET A 135 4.83 -13.10 -14.63
C MET A 135 4.80 -14.54 -15.17
N TYR A 136 3.74 -14.93 -15.89
CA TYR A 136 3.67 -16.24 -16.55
C TYR A 136 4.59 -16.35 -17.77
N SER A 137 4.91 -15.23 -18.44
CA SER A 137 5.77 -15.23 -19.62
C SER A 137 7.27 -15.13 -19.31
N ASP A 138 7.65 -14.53 -18.18
CA ASP A 138 9.05 -14.46 -17.74
C ASP A 138 9.13 -14.29 -16.20
N PRO A 139 9.67 -15.27 -15.46
CA PRO A 139 9.79 -15.20 -14.00
C PRO A 139 10.83 -14.16 -13.51
N TYR A 140 11.64 -13.57 -14.40
CA TYR A 140 12.64 -12.55 -14.09
C TYR A 140 12.26 -11.14 -14.57
N TYR A 141 11.00 -10.92 -14.98
CA TYR A 141 10.58 -9.69 -15.67
C TYR A 141 10.69 -8.42 -14.81
N ARG A 142 11.84 -7.75 -14.90
CA ARG A 142 12.07 -6.35 -14.52
C ARG A 142 11.98 -5.47 -15.77
N THR A 143 10.89 -5.50 -16.54
CA THR A 143 10.82 -4.66 -17.74
C THR A 143 10.46 -3.22 -17.43
N LYS A 144 11.46 -2.36 -17.64
CA LYS A 144 11.46 -0.97 -18.13
C LYS A 144 10.13 -0.40 -18.69
N LYS A 145 9.07 -0.24 -17.90
CA LYS A 145 7.89 0.57 -18.29
C LYS A 145 7.43 1.51 -17.18
N LEU A 146 7.42 2.80 -17.50
CA LEU A 146 7.11 3.96 -16.65
C LEU A 146 7.96 4.06 -15.38
N VAL A 147 9.06 4.80 -15.50
CA VAL A 147 10.02 5.04 -14.42
C VAL A 147 9.63 6.33 -13.69
N PHE A 148 9.11 6.21 -12.48
CA PHE A 148 8.86 7.37 -11.62
C PHE A 148 9.98 7.43 -10.58
N LYS A 149 10.77 8.51 -10.56
CA LYS A 149 11.91 8.64 -9.65
C LYS A 149 11.51 9.43 -8.40
N GLN A 150 12.02 9.00 -7.25
CA GLN A 150 11.90 9.73 -5.98
C GLN A 150 12.68 11.05 -6.01
#